data_AF-A0A372QTC2-F1
#
_entry.id   AF-A0A372QTC2-F1
#
_cell.length_a   1.000
_cell.length_b   1.000
_cell.length_c   1.000
_cell.angle_alpha   90.00
_cell.angle_beta   90.00
_cell.angle_gamma   90.00
#
_symmetry.space_group_name_H-M   'P 1'
#
loop_
_entity.id
_entity.type
_entity.pdbx_description
1 polymer ?
#
loop_
_entity_poly.entity_id
_entity_poly.type
_entity_poly.pdbx_seq_one_letter_code
_entity_poly.pdbx_strand_id
1 'polypeptide(L)'
;MESLYNELRIEIFKFVDTPISLTLTNKKWYAISQDPQSRADWLIFKYGHAHALFHAVRLGNSFLNSEVLHSLLSKNAIISRYFIQRLLMHFGPHDEKLIELKIEHNVNQVDFDRIRTFQKKLSSPWPWASNLPLPIFTILITAGYNNLVIKENDMELFHFLSAGPLVINQAPQKLFQNLTDIKNIIINKKIRTISTATKTGS
;
A
#
# COMPACT_ATOMS: atom_id res chain seq x y z
N MET A 1 -33.70 13.55 -17.22
CA MET A 1 -33.20 14.82 -16.65
C MET A 1 -32.52 14.59 -15.30
N GLU A 2 -33.20 14.03 -14.28
CA GLU A 2 -32.58 13.78 -12.95
C GLU A 2 -31.31 12.89 -13.02
N SER A 3 -31.27 11.92 -13.93
CA SER A 3 -30.10 11.05 -14.17
C SER A 3 -28.87 11.84 -14.64
N LEU A 4 -29.02 12.72 -15.63
CA LEU A 4 -27.95 13.58 -16.15
C LEU A 4 -27.38 14.50 -15.05
N TYR A 5 -28.24 15.03 -14.19
CA TYR A 5 -27.80 15.83 -13.05
C TYR A 5 -27.03 15.01 -12.01
N ASN A 6 -27.30 13.71 -11.87
CA ASN A 6 -26.55 12.85 -10.97
C ASN A 6 -25.19 12.48 -11.53
N GLU A 7 -25.08 12.19 -12.83
CA GLU A 7 -23.80 11.95 -13.50
C GLU A 7 -22.85 13.15 -13.37
N LEU A 8 -23.35 14.36 -13.62
CA LEU A 8 -22.57 15.59 -13.46
C LEU A 8 -22.10 15.78 -12.00
N ARG A 9 -22.95 15.46 -11.03
CA ARG A 9 -22.55 15.54 -9.62
C ARG A 9 -21.48 14.50 -9.28
N ILE A 10 -21.58 13.28 -9.80
CA ILE A 10 -20.53 12.26 -9.61
C ILE A 10 -19.21 12.75 -10.19
N GLU A 11 -19.22 13.35 -11.38
CA GLU A 11 -18.01 13.95 -11.95
C GLU A 11 -17.46 15.06 -11.07
N ILE A 12 -18.29 16.02 -10.64
CA ILE A 12 -17.86 17.09 -9.72
C ILE A 12 -17.26 16.50 -8.43
N PHE A 13 -17.88 15.46 -7.87
CA PHE A 13 -17.42 14.80 -6.65
C PHE A 13 -15.98 14.27 -6.78
N LYS A 14 -15.58 13.77 -7.96
CA LYS A 14 -14.21 13.27 -8.21
C LYS A 14 -13.14 14.35 -8.04
N PHE A 15 -13.46 15.60 -8.37
CA PHE A 15 -12.52 16.73 -8.32
C PHE A 15 -12.45 17.41 -6.95
N VAL A 16 -13.29 17.01 -5.98
CA VAL A 16 -13.29 17.65 -4.66
C VAL A 16 -12.11 17.19 -3.83
N ASP A 17 -11.38 18.14 -3.24
CA ASP A 17 -10.24 17.84 -2.37
C ASP A 17 -10.65 17.08 -1.11
N THR A 18 -11.69 17.54 -0.41
CA THR A 18 -12.18 16.95 0.84
C THR A 18 -13.67 16.60 0.70
N PRO A 19 -13.99 15.33 0.40
CA PRO A 19 -15.37 14.89 0.18
C PRO A 19 -16.31 15.28 1.32
N ILE A 20 -15.83 15.19 2.57
CA ILE A 20 -16.62 15.44 3.78
C ILE A 20 -17.20 16.86 3.83
N SER A 21 -16.50 17.86 3.31
CA SER A 21 -17.00 19.23 3.28
C SER A 21 -18.24 19.33 2.40
N LEU A 22 -18.24 18.62 1.26
CA LEU A 22 -19.36 18.60 0.33
C LEU A 22 -20.53 17.76 0.85
N THR A 23 -20.25 16.61 1.48
CA THR A 23 -21.29 15.71 2.01
C THR A 23 -22.16 16.40 3.06
N LEU A 24 -21.57 17.27 3.87
CA LEU A 24 -22.26 17.99 4.94
C LEU A 24 -23.18 19.11 4.45
N THR A 25 -23.05 19.54 3.19
CA THR A 25 -23.85 20.67 2.65
C THR A 25 -25.27 20.26 2.22
N ASN A 26 -25.47 19.04 1.73
CA ASN A 26 -26.74 18.62 1.13
C ASN A 26 -26.93 17.09 1.14
N LYS A 27 -28.17 16.63 1.34
CA LYS A 27 -28.59 15.21 1.24
C LYS A 27 -28.23 14.56 -0.10
N LYS A 28 -28.29 15.29 -1.23
CA LYS A 28 -27.93 14.77 -2.55
C LYS A 28 -26.42 14.45 -2.63
N TRP A 29 -25.58 15.33 -2.09
CA TRP A 29 -24.13 15.10 -2.01
C TRP A 29 -23.78 13.99 -1.03
N TYR A 30 -24.51 13.92 0.09
CA TYR A 30 -24.40 12.80 1.01
C TYR A 30 -24.72 11.47 0.30
N ALA A 31 -25.80 11.37 -0.47
CA ALA A 31 -26.16 10.16 -1.20
C ALA A 31 -25.05 9.73 -2.18
N ILE A 32 -24.49 10.66 -2.95
CA ILE A 32 -23.35 10.39 -3.86
C ILE A 32 -22.11 9.94 -3.07
N SER A 33 -21.86 10.55 -1.92
CA SER A 33 -20.75 10.15 -1.07
C SER A 33 -20.92 8.78 -0.42
N GLN A 34 -22.13 8.21 -0.38
CA GLN A 34 -22.37 6.85 0.09
C GLN A 34 -22.25 5.83 -1.06
N ASP A 35 -22.27 6.28 -2.31
CA ASP A 35 -22.13 5.39 -3.47
C ASP A 35 -20.70 4.79 -3.56
N PRO A 36 -20.57 3.44 -3.54
CA PRO A 36 -19.27 2.79 -3.61
C PRO A 36 -18.46 3.11 -4.87
N GLN A 37 -19.14 3.27 -6.01
CA GLN A 37 -18.48 3.56 -7.29
C GLN A 37 -17.88 4.96 -7.28
N SER A 38 -18.64 5.96 -6.80
CA SER A 38 -18.19 7.34 -6.64
C SER A 38 -16.99 7.46 -5.70
N ARG A 39 -16.97 6.71 -4.59
CA ARG A 39 -15.80 6.66 -3.67
C ARG A 39 -14.57 6.05 -4.34
N ALA A 40 -14.75 4.95 -5.07
CA ALA A 40 -13.66 4.29 -5.78
C ALA A 40 -13.07 5.21 -6.87
N ASP A 41 -13.93 5.87 -7.63
CA ASP A 41 -13.52 6.85 -8.64
C ASP A 41 -12.75 8.01 -8.04
N TRP A 42 -13.23 8.57 -6.93
CA TRP A 42 -12.54 9.65 -6.23
C TRP A 42 -11.14 9.21 -5.75
N LEU A 43 -11.00 8.01 -5.18
CA LEU A 43 -9.71 7.47 -4.74
C LEU A 43 -8.72 7.28 -5.90
N ILE A 44 -9.19 6.71 -7.01
CA ILE A 44 -8.37 6.45 -8.19
C ILE A 44 -7.99 7.77 -8.86
N PHE A 45 -8.91 8.71 -9.00
CA PHE A 45 -8.64 10.02 -9.57
C PHE A 45 -7.61 10.78 -8.73
N LYS A 46 -7.78 10.80 -7.40
CA LYS A 46 -6.93 11.58 -6.50
C LYS A 46 -5.53 11.00 -6.30
N TYR A 47 -5.40 9.68 -6.20
CA TYR A 47 -4.12 9.03 -5.81
C TYR A 47 -3.53 8.13 -6.90
N GLY A 48 -4.28 7.87 -7.97
CA GLY A 48 -3.92 6.91 -9.01
C GLY A 48 -4.14 5.46 -8.58
N HIS A 49 -4.23 4.58 -9.58
CA HIS A 49 -4.48 3.14 -9.40
C HIS A 49 -3.49 2.44 -8.46
N ALA A 50 -2.23 2.88 -8.43
CA ALA A 50 -1.17 2.27 -7.62
C ALA A 50 -1.30 2.57 -6.12
N HIS A 51 -1.83 3.74 -5.75
CA HIS A 51 -1.89 4.20 -4.36
C HIS A 51 -3.31 4.26 -3.80
N ALA A 52 -4.34 4.11 -4.64
CA ALA A 52 -5.74 4.16 -4.23
C ALA A 52 -6.03 3.26 -3.01
N LEU A 53 -5.57 2.01 -3.02
CA LEU A 53 -5.76 1.08 -1.90
C LEU A 53 -5.02 1.51 -0.63
N PHE A 54 -3.81 2.08 -0.77
CA PHE A 54 -3.07 2.60 0.39
C PHE A 54 -3.86 3.69 1.11
N HIS A 55 -4.40 4.64 0.35
CA HIS A 55 -5.16 5.74 0.90
C HIS A 55 -6.55 5.29 1.37
N ALA A 56 -7.18 4.32 0.71
CA ALA A 56 -8.45 3.75 1.14
C ALA A 56 -8.36 3.16 2.56
N VAL A 57 -7.34 2.34 2.82
CA VAL A 57 -7.09 1.76 4.15
C VAL A 57 -6.76 2.86 5.16
N ARG A 58 -5.99 3.88 4.77
CA ARG A 58 -5.62 5.01 5.64
C ARG A 58 -6.84 5.82 6.08
N LEU A 59 -7.85 5.97 5.22
CA LEU A 59 -9.10 6.67 5.55
C LEU A 59 -9.99 5.88 6.52
N GLY A 60 -9.73 4.58 6.65
CA GLY A 60 -10.37 3.71 7.63
C GLY A 60 -11.79 3.29 7.27
N ASN A 61 -12.46 2.70 8.26
CA ASN A 61 -13.71 1.94 8.08
C ASN A 61 -14.91 2.81 7.70
N SER A 62 -14.87 4.11 8.01
CA SER A 62 -15.92 5.06 7.60
C SER A 62 -15.95 5.26 6.09
N PHE A 63 -14.80 5.11 5.43
CA PHE A 63 -14.67 5.30 3.99
C PHE A 63 -14.63 3.96 3.23
N LEU A 64 -13.84 2.99 3.72
CA LEU A 64 -13.61 1.70 3.08
C LEU A 64 -14.52 0.61 3.65
N ASN A 65 -15.52 0.21 2.85
CA ASN A 65 -16.35 -0.98 3.09
C ASN A 65 -16.08 -2.04 1.99
N SER A 66 -16.73 -3.20 2.08
CA SER A 66 -16.56 -4.29 1.10
C SER A 66 -16.96 -3.87 -0.32
N GLU A 67 -18.06 -3.11 -0.47
CA GLU A 67 -18.56 -2.66 -1.77
C GLU A 67 -17.59 -1.67 -2.45
N VAL A 68 -17.02 -0.74 -1.68
CA VAL A 68 -16.00 0.20 -2.16
C VAL A 68 -14.74 -0.55 -2.55
N LEU A 69 -14.34 -1.55 -1.77
CA LEU A 69 -13.20 -2.39 -2.11
C LEU A 69 -13.44 -3.14 -3.43
N HIS A 70 -14.59 -3.80 -3.60
CA HIS A 70 -14.92 -4.46 -4.87
C HIS A 70 -14.94 -3.49 -6.05
N SER A 71 -15.45 -2.27 -5.83
CA SER A 71 -15.46 -1.20 -6.84
C SER A 71 -14.05 -0.72 -7.21
N LEU A 72 -13.13 -0.66 -6.25
CA LEU A 72 -11.71 -0.35 -6.53
C LEU A 72 -11.04 -1.46 -7.35
N LEU A 73 -11.30 -2.72 -6.99
CA LEU A 73 -10.72 -3.87 -7.69
C LEU A 73 -11.26 -4.00 -9.12
N SER A 74 -12.55 -3.77 -9.34
CA SER A 74 -13.13 -3.78 -10.69
C SER A 74 -12.60 -2.64 -11.57
N LYS A 75 -12.18 -1.52 -10.96
CA LYS A 75 -11.52 -0.39 -11.62
C LYS A 75 -10.00 -0.52 -11.67
N ASN A 76 -9.44 -1.74 -11.61
CA ASN A 76 -8.01 -2.02 -11.75
C ASN A 76 -7.11 -1.33 -10.70
N ALA A 77 -7.61 -1.10 -9.47
CA ALA A 77 -6.72 -0.68 -8.38
C ALA A 77 -5.66 -1.76 -8.13
N ILE A 78 -4.40 -1.34 -8.03
CA ILE A 78 -3.26 -2.27 -8.03
C ILE A 78 -2.99 -2.74 -6.60
N ILE A 79 -3.22 -4.03 -6.36
CA ILE A 79 -2.74 -4.69 -5.14
C ILE A 79 -1.25 -4.99 -5.30
N SER A 80 -0.38 -4.06 -4.94
CA SER A 80 1.07 -4.31 -5.01
C SER A 80 1.54 -5.30 -3.93
N ARG A 81 2.64 -5.99 -4.18
CA ARG A 81 3.32 -6.82 -3.16
C ARG A 81 3.66 -5.99 -1.92
N TYR A 82 4.19 -4.79 -2.12
CA TYR A 82 4.52 -3.87 -1.04
C TYR A 82 3.28 -3.52 -0.21
N PHE A 83 2.13 -3.29 -0.85
CA PHE A 83 0.86 -3.08 -0.16
C PHE A 83 0.50 -4.25 0.75
N ILE A 84 0.55 -5.49 0.24
CA ILE A 84 0.21 -6.68 1.04
C ILE A 84 1.20 -6.89 2.19
N GLN A 85 2.49 -6.70 1.96
CA GLN A 85 3.49 -6.79 3.03
C GLN A 85 3.23 -5.77 4.13
N ARG A 86 2.97 -4.51 3.76
CA ARG A 86 2.59 -3.46 4.73
C ARG A 86 1.28 -3.79 5.43
N LEU A 87 0.31 -4.36 4.72
CA LEU A 87 -0.96 -4.75 5.30
C LEU A 87 -0.76 -5.83 6.37
N LEU A 88 0.00 -6.88 6.07
CA LEU A 88 0.34 -7.94 7.02
C LEU A 88 1.12 -7.44 8.23
N MET A 89 2.01 -6.46 8.05
CA MET A 89 2.80 -5.88 9.14
C MET A 89 1.99 -5.00 10.10
N HIS A 90 0.91 -4.36 9.60
CA HIS A 90 0.18 -3.32 10.34
C HIS A 90 -1.27 -3.70 10.67
N PHE A 91 -1.71 -4.91 10.31
CA PHE A 91 -3.04 -5.41 10.62
C PHE A 91 -3.14 -5.87 12.07
N GLY A 92 -4.27 -5.54 12.71
CA GLY A 92 -4.59 -5.94 14.08
C GLY A 92 -4.10 -4.96 15.15
N PRO A 93 -4.69 -5.06 16.36
CA PRO A 93 -4.24 -4.29 17.51
C PRO A 93 -2.81 -4.71 17.88
N HIS A 94 -2.03 -3.76 18.39
CA HIS A 94 -0.73 -4.09 18.94
C HIS A 94 -0.93 -4.82 20.28
N ASP A 95 -0.20 -5.91 20.49
CA ASP A 95 -0.15 -6.59 21.78
C ASP A 95 0.74 -5.75 22.72
N GLU A 96 0.11 -5.08 23.69
CA GLU A 96 0.77 -4.24 24.70
C GLU A 96 1.84 -5.02 25.46
N LYS A 97 1.63 -6.32 25.72
CA LYS A 97 2.61 -7.17 26.41
C LYS A 97 3.81 -7.50 25.53
N LEU A 98 3.58 -7.72 24.23
CA LEU A 98 4.66 -7.91 23.26
C LEU A 98 5.50 -6.62 23.10
N ILE A 99 4.85 -5.46 23.17
CA ILE A 99 5.51 -4.15 23.16
C ILE A 99 6.40 -4.02 24.40
N GLU A 100 5.85 -4.26 25.59
CA GLU A 100 6.60 -4.19 26.86
C GLU A 100 7.81 -5.11 26.84
N LEU A 101 7.64 -6.36 26.41
CA LEU A 101 8.75 -7.32 26.30
C LEU A 101 9.81 -6.89 25.29
N LYS A 102 9.41 -6.28 24.15
CA LYS A 102 10.36 -5.72 23.16
C LYS A 102 11.11 -4.51 23.70
N ILE A 103 10.50 -3.73 24.59
CA ILE A 103 11.17 -2.62 25.27
C ILE A 103 12.17 -3.19 26.27
N GLU A 104 11.74 -4.09 27.15
CA GLU A 104 12.58 -4.72 28.18
C GLU A 104 13.82 -5.42 27.60
N HIS A 105 13.65 -6.17 26.50
CA HIS A 105 14.77 -6.86 25.85
C HIS A 105 15.71 -5.92 25.08
N ASN A 106 15.21 -4.81 24.53
CA ASN A 106 16.04 -3.84 23.82
C ASN A 106 16.73 -2.83 24.75
N VAL A 107 16.23 -2.61 25.98
CA VAL A 107 16.89 -1.73 26.97
C VAL A 107 18.24 -2.30 27.43
N ASN A 108 18.45 -3.61 27.28
CA ASN A 108 19.75 -4.25 27.50
C ASN A 108 20.78 -3.96 26.39
N GLN A 109 20.35 -3.37 25.25
CA GLN A 109 21.24 -2.81 24.23
C GLN A 109 21.18 -1.28 24.33
N VAL A 110 22.29 -0.66 24.75
CA VAL A 110 22.42 0.77 25.07
C VAL A 110 22.27 1.65 23.82
N ASP A 111 21.07 1.76 23.28
CA ASP A 111 20.77 2.64 22.15
C ASP A 111 19.48 3.40 22.43
N PHE A 112 19.60 4.44 23.27
CA PHE A 112 18.51 5.31 23.71
C PHE A 112 17.75 5.94 22.52
N ASP A 113 18.41 6.13 21.37
CA ASP A 113 17.78 6.62 20.15
C ASP A 113 16.85 5.58 19.51
N ARG A 114 17.20 4.28 19.54
CA ARG A 114 16.28 3.21 19.13
C ARG A 114 15.06 3.14 20.02
N ILE A 115 15.23 3.26 21.34
CA ILE A 115 14.13 3.23 22.31
C ILE A 115 13.18 4.41 22.06
N ARG A 116 13.71 5.63 21.87
CA ARG A 116 12.93 6.82 21.53
C ARG A 116 12.21 6.68 20.19
N THR A 117 12.86 6.11 19.18
CA THR A 117 12.26 5.88 17.86
C THR A 117 11.15 4.84 17.92
N PHE A 118 11.31 3.79 18.72
CA PHE A 118 10.30 2.75 18.94
C PHE A 118 9.09 3.29 19.69
N GLN A 119 9.31 4.04 20.78
CA GLN A 119 8.25 4.74 21.51
C GLN A 119 7.50 5.73 20.61
N LYS A 120 8.20 6.52 19.79
CA LYS A 120 7.57 7.46 18.84
C LYS A 120 6.73 6.75 17.77
N LYS A 121 7.13 5.54 17.37
CA LYS A 121 6.39 4.66 16.44
C LYS A 121 5.19 3.97 17.10
N LEU A 122 5.17 3.90 18.42
CA LEU A 122 4.03 3.48 19.23
C LEU A 122 3.07 4.65 19.54
N SER A 123 3.61 5.85 19.77
CA SER A 123 2.84 7.08 19.98
C SER A 123 2.25 7.65 18.70
N SER A 124 2.62 7.12 17.53
CA SER A 124 1.97 7.51 16.28
C SER A 124 0.51 7.02 16.30
N PRO A 125 -0.45 7.91 15.99
CA PRO A 125 -1.86 7.61 16.11
C PRO A 125 -2.23 6.55 15.09
N TRP A 126 -2.35 5.32 15.57
CA TRP A 126 -2.88 4.14 14.88
C TRP A 126 -1.99 3.61 13.74
N PRO A 127 -1.54 2.35 13.82
CA PRO A 127 -0.93 1.68 12.68
C PRO A 127 -1.89 1.77 11.49
N TRP A 128 -1.34 2.12 10.32
CA TRP A 128 -2.10 2.45 9.11
C TRP A 128 -3.26 1.49 8.78
N ALA A 129 -3.21 0.22 9.18
CA ALA A 129 -4.24 -0.79 8.97
C ALA A 129 -4.75 -1.49 10.26
N SER A 130 -4.47 -0.97 11.46
CA SER A 130 -4.76 -1.69 12.72
C SER A 130 -6.25 -1.95 12.94
N ASN A 131 -7.08 -0.98 12.55
CA ASN A 131 -8.52 -0.98 12.80
C ASN A 131 -9.31 -1.55 11.61
N LEU A 132 -8.63 -2.12 10.63
CA LEU A 132 -9.26 -2.66 9.43
C LEU A 132 -10.16 -3.86 9.79
N PRO A 133 -11.40 -3.95 9.26
CA PRO A 133 -12.27 -5.07 9.55
C PRO A 133 -11.70 -6.35 8.92
N LEU A 134 -11.82 -7.46 9.65
CA LEU A 134 -11.37 -8.78 9.19
C LEU A 134 -11.90 -9.15 7.79
N PRO A 135 -13.18 -8.91 7.42
CA PRO A 135 -13.67 -9.22 6.08
C PRO A 135 -12.90 -8.48 4.97
N ILE A 136 -12.59 -7.19 5.18
CA ILE A 136 -11.86 -6.37 4.21
C ILE A 136 -10.42 -6.86 4.09
N PHE A 137 -9.79 -7.18 5.22
CA PHE A 137 -8.46 -7.79 5.24
C PHE A 137 -8.42 -9.11 4.46
N THR A 138 -9.38 -10.01 4.71
CA THR A 138 -9.45 -11.32 4.04
C THR A 138 -9.61 -11.18 2.52
N ILE A 139 -10.45 -10.25 2.04
CA ILE A 139 -10.59 -9.97 0.60
C ILE A 139 -9.26 -9.47 0.01
N LEU A 140 -8.59 -8.52 0.68
CA LEU A 140 -7.32 -7.95 0.20
C LEU A 140 -6.20 -9.01 0.13
N ILE A 141 -6.07 -9.85 1.16
CA ILE A 141 -5.06 -10.91 1.18
C ILE A 141 -5.38 -11.97 0.12
N THR A 142 -6.63 -12.37 -0.02
CA THR A 142 -7.04 -13.36 -1.03
C THR A 142 -6.77 -12.85 -2.45
N ALA A 143 -7.13 -11.60 -2.74
CA ALA A 143 -6.88 -10.98 -4.04
C ALA A 143 -5.38 -10.72 -4.30
N GLY A 144 -4.61 -10.44 -3.25
CA GLY A 144 -3.16 -10.21 -3.31
C GLY A 144 -2.29 -11.46 -3.20
N TYR A 145 -2.86 -12.64 -2.95
CA TYR A 145 -2.10 -13.86 -2.66
C TYR A 145 -1.17 -14.23 -3.80
N ASN A 146 -1.62 -14.13 -5.05
CA ASN A 146 -0.77 -14.39 -6.21
C ASN A 146 0.45 -13.46 -6.27
N ASN A 147 0.32 -12.21 -5.81
CA ASN A 147 1.43 -11.26 -5.76
C ASN A 147 2.45 -11.56 -4.65
N LEU A 148 2.05 -12.36 -3.63
CA LEU A 148 2.97 -12.96 -2.66
C LEU A 148 3.61 -14.25 -3.18
N VAL A 149 2.82 -15.07 -3.89
CA VAL A 149 3.24 -16.38 -4.45
C VAL A 149 4.12 -16.25 -5.68
N ILE A 150 4.14 -15.09 -6.36
CA ILE A 150 5.25 -14.71 -7.26
C ILE A 150 6.50 -14.45 -6.39
N LYS A 151 6.95 -15.53 -5.77
CA LYS A 151 8.21 -15.80 -5.14
C LYS A 151 9.16 -16.24 -6.24
N GLU A 152 9.27 -15.46 -7.32
CA GLU A 152 10.55 -15.41 -7.99
C GLU A 152 11.40 -14.43 -7.24
N ASN A 153 12.31 -15.03 -6.48
CA ASN A 153 13.19 -14.43 -5.50
C ASN A 153 14.33 -13.68 -6.20
N ASP A 154 13.99 -12.85 -7.18
CA ASP A 154 14.95 -12.31 -8.12
C ASP A 154 15.78 -11.21 -7.50
N MET A 155 15.27 -10.51 -6.49
CA MET A 155 16.05 -9.54 -5.74
C MET A 155 17.05 -10.20 -4.78
N GLU A 156 16.72 -11.35 -4.19
CA GLU A 156 17.66 -12.08 -3.34
C GLU A 156 18.72 -12.75 -4.22
N LEU A 157 18.30 -13.41 -5.30
CA LEU A 157 19.22 -13.94 -6.31
C LEU A 157 20.09 -12.83 -6.91
N PHE A 158 19.52 -11.68 -7.28
CA PHE A 158 20.26 -10.52 -7.76
C PHE A 158 21.21 -9.99 -6.69
N HIS A 159 20.81 -9.91 -5.42
CA HIS A 159 21.69 -9.52 -4.31
C HIS A 159 22.89 -10.47 -4.18
N PHE A 160 22.67 -11.79 -4.30
CA PHE A 160 23.76 -12.78 -4.29
C PHE A 160 24.66 -12.70 -5.53
N LEU A 161 24.08 -12.56 -6.72
CA LEU A 161 24.82 -12.47 -7.99
C LEU A 161 25.63 -11.18 -8.11
N SER A 162 25.09 -10.08 -7.56
CA SER A 162 25.75 -8.77 -7.48
C SER A 162 26.75 -8.64 -6.33
N ALA A 163 27.05 -9.76 -5.65
CA ALA A 163 28.02 -9.84 -4.57
C ALA A 163 27.67 -9.06 -3.29
N GLY A 164 26.39 -8.74 -3.06
CA GLY A 164 25.92 -8.01 -1.89
C GLY A 164 26.35 -8.57 -0.51
N PRO A 165 26.43 -9.90 -0.30
CA PRO A 165 26.91 -10.47 0.97
C PRO A 165 28.44 -10.49 1.13
N LEU A 166 29.20 -10.17 0.08
CA LEU A 166 30.66 -10.29 0.08
C LEU A 166 31.33 -8.98 0.49
N VAL A 167 32.53 -9.10 1.07
CA VAL A 167 33.40 -7.95 1.32
C VAL A 167 33.80 -7.27 0.01
N ILE A 168 33.91 -5.93 0.04
CA ILE A 168 34.12 -5.06 -1.14
C ILE A 168 35.24 -5.57 -2.07
N ASN A 169 36.30 -6.15 -1.51
CA ASN A 169 37.46 -6.62 -2.28
C ASN A 169 37.17 -7.87 -3.13
N GLN A 170 36.14 -8.65 -2.77
CA GLN A 170 35.72 -9.87 -3.48
C GLN A 170 34.52 -9.62 -4.41
N ALA A 171 33.87 -8.46 -4.28
CA ALA A 171 32.71 -8.10 -5.07
C ALA A 171 32.98 -8.01 -6.58
N PRO A 172 34.10 -7.43 -7.06
CA PRO A 172 34.34 -7.26 -8.50
C PRO A 172 34.39 -8.61 -9.24
N GLN A 173 35.13 -9.58 -8.70
CA GLN A 173 35.31 -10.89 -9.35
C GLN A 173 33.99 -11.64 -9.48
N LYS A 174 33.17 -11.63 -8.41
CA LYS A 174 31.86 -12.28 -8.37
C LYS A 174 30.86 -11.60 -9.32
N LEU A 175 30.91 -10.26 -9.42
CA LEU A 175 30.10 -9.49 -10.37
C LEU A 175 30.45 -9.80 -11.83
N PHE A 176 31.75 -9.85 -12.17
CA PHE A 176 32.18 -10.18 -13.54
C PHE A 176 31.85 -11.61 -13.94
N GLN A 177 31.92 -12.56 -13.00
CA GLN A 177 31.54 -13.95 -13.25
C GLN A 177 30.05 -14.11 -13.54
N ASN A 178 29.20 -13.34 -12.88
CA ASN A 178 27.75 -13.47 -12.94
C ASN A 178 27.08 -12.48 -13.90
N LEU A 179 27.85 -11.73 -14.69
CA LEU A 179 27.38 -10.58 -15.47
C LEU A 179 26.28 -10.97 -16.48
N THR A 180 26.42 -12.14 -17.10
CA THR A 180 25.43 -12.70 -18.04
C THR A 180 24.11 -13.05 -17.34
N ASP A 181 24.19 -13.64 -16.15
CA ASP A 181 23.02 -14.02 -15.36
C ASP A 181 22.29 -12.80 -14.80
N ILE A 182 23.04 -11.79 -14.36
CA ILE A 182 22.51 -10.49 -13.94
C ILE A 182 21.76 -9.83 -15.10
N LYS A 183 22.36 -9.80 -16.29
CA LYS A 183 21.74 -9.25 -17.51
C LYS A 183 20.45 -10.00 -17.85
N ASN A 184 20.46 -11.33 -17.76
CA ASN A 184 19.29 -12.17 -18.01
C ASN A 184 18.16 -11.91 -16.99
N ILE A 185 18.49 -11.69 -15.71
CA ILE A 185 17.50 -11.34 -14.67
C ILE A 185 16.90 -9.96 -14.93
N ILE A 186 17.72 -8.97 -15.30
CA ILE A 186 17.23 -7.62 -15.61
C ILE A 186 16.27 -7.66 -16.81
N ILE A 187 16.62 -8.40 -17.86
CA ILE A 187 15.86 -8.45 -19.12
C ILE A 187 14.60 -9.33 -18.98
N ASN A 188 14.71 -10.54 -18.43
CA ASN A 188 13.64 -11.54 -18.45
C ASN A 188 12.71 -11.46 -17.24
N LYS A 189 13.22 -11.06 -16.08
CA LYS A 189 12.49 -11.10 -14.82
C LYS A 189 11.91 -9.76 -14.39
N LYS A 190 12.12 -8.71 -15.21
CA LYS A 190 11.53 -7.38 -15.07
C LYS A 190 11.50 -6.98 -13.61
N ILE A 191 12.69 -6.83 -12.98
CA ILE A 191 12.82 -6.24 -11.65
C ILE A 191 11.94 -5.00 -11.68
N ARG A 192 10.73 -5.08 -11.10
CA ARG A 192 9.71 -4.05 -11.24
C ARG A 192 10.21 -2.88 -10.39
N THR A 193 11.09 -2.06 -10.95
CA THR A 193 11.08 -0.64 -10.61
C THR A 193 9.64 -0.21 -10.86
N ILE A 194 8.97 0.21 -9.80
CA ILE A 194 7.65 0.82 -9.82
C ILE A 194 7.61 1.68 -11.08
N SER A 195 6.81 1.27 -12.07
CA SER A 195 6.65 2.03 -13.30
C SER A 195 6.20 3.42 -12.86
N THR A 196 7.13 4.38 -12.88
CA THR A 196 6.75 5.79 -12.83
C THR A 196 5.84 5.96 -14.02
N ALA A 197 4.56 6.20 -13.74
CA ALA A 197 3.61 6.58 -14.76
C ALA A 197 4.26 7.75 -15.52
N THR A 198 4.65 7.49 -16.76
CA THR A 198 4.91 8.55 -17.71
C THR A 198 3.62 9.33 -17.81
N LYS A 199 3.57 10.50 -17.14
CA LYS A 199 2.70 11.59 -17.57
C LYS A 199 3.14 11.93 -18.98
N THR A 200 2.54 11.27 -19.98
CA THR A 200 2.49 11.81 -21.33
C THR A 200 1.49 12.95 -21.27
N GLY A 201 2.01 14.15 -21.04
CA GLY A 201 1.33 15.37 -21.42
C GLY A 201 1.42 15.49 -22.94
N SER A 202 0.26 15.57 -23.56
CA SER A 202 -0.05 16.31 -24.80
C SER A 202 -1.55 16.16 -25.03
#